data_AF-A0A024G1F0-F1
#
_entry.id   AF-A0A024G1F0-F1
#
_cell.length_a   1.000
_cell.length_b   1.000
_cell.length_c   1.000
_cell.angle_alpha   90.00
_cell.angle_beta   90.00
_cell.angle_gamma   90.00
#
_symmetry.space_group_name_H-M   'P 1'
#
loop_
_entity.id
_entity.type
_entity.pdbx_description
1 polymer ?
#
loop_
_entity_poly.entity_id
_entity_poly.type
_entity_poly.pdbx_seq_one_letter_code
_entity_poly.pdbx_strand_id
1 'polypeptide(L)'
;MISLDGSSALVLHATIRLRGGAQLGKAVKGQSKDVAKATPDGTDEDLRLQDSIQRMEMMDSLKRLAVTKNKKLLDMKEKEEKISRLNLSKIQSQWRSVMRALKVENLRKQVEIRSQQHERDLDRKDAAIQMLTQDLDEAEEQFQASLRSHLCHVDRLIALQDKRMTALERDFQRDLEYLSQGYALEKQNLINQHSIEKQELNRLMRAVEVQEREREAEARQEHEQLREEIRNKNSEEFNVLRIMLDSSIEELEQHFEAAHLTYLQNTDQRTQDFKYLKTKDQDLSRDIELKIRKIERIQFTIAAWRTKIAQDGKESSERNRGLEKERKTVAAHFQKLKTKMNTMRDRNRKQLAELSGKAHTTIATLDEQLKLMERILSLGELVRKCETDSERIAPFVGINSEEYKAEADATSNSIRCAVSDSDSVPGGEDRNDSRFYEYQALVTHPDGKAVTEWNYLDNFWKRFNKVVLDELVLKRAKERLEIENKEIEICLKHITDGTLVNSDVMNKVNSLLIIKGNLNLFRSDATSGGRSVHKPVVDGNHMVNANRYISQG
;
A
#
# COMPACT_ATOMS: atom_id res chain seq x y z
N MET A 1 43.01 9.88 8.23
CA MET A 1 43.66 10.10 9.53
C MET A 1 44.05 8.75 10.10
N ILE A 2 45.29 8.32 9.83
CA ILE A 2 45.93 7.14 10.42
C ILE A 2 47.35 7.56 10.78
N SER A 3 47.80 6.97 11.88
CA SER A 3 48.82 7.35 12.86
C SER A 3 50.18 7.79 12.33
N LEU A 4 50.70 8.82 13.00
CA LEU A 4 52.12 8.95 13.30
C LEU A 4 52.61 7.71 14.03
N ASP A 5 53.74 7.16 13.62
CA ASP A 5 54.73 6.73 14.60
C ASP A 5 56.14 6.83 14.01
N GLY A 6 56.97 7.55 14.74
CA GLY A 6 58.38 7.72 14.46
C GLY A 6 59.21 6.72 15.24
N SER A 7 60.47 6.61 14.82
CA SER A 7 61.58 6.12 15.63
C SER A 7 61.58 4.61 15.94
N SER A 8 62.18 3.83 15.05
CA SER A 8 62.82 2.58 15.44
C SER A 8 64.30 2.62 15.03
N ALA A 9 65.14 3.01 15.98
CA ALA A 9 66.56 2.70 15.98
C ALA A 9 66.71 1.29 16.57
N LEU A 10 67.00 0.31 15.71
CA LEU A 10 67.38 -1.04 16.10
C LEU A 10 68.77 -1.32 15.54
N VAL A 11 69.77 -1.14 16.40
CA VAL A 11 71.11 -1.73 16.27
C VAL A 11 71.13 -2.95 17.18
N LEU A 12 71.15 -4.16 16.60
CA LEU A 12 71.58 -5.42 17.22
C LEU A 12 72.05 -6.36 16.08
N HIS A 13 73.35 -6.61 15.93
CA HIS A 13 74.18 -7.64 16.59
C HIS A 13 74.03 -9.07 16.01
N ALA A 14 75.11 -9.57 15.41
CA ALA A 14 75.65 -10.94 15.52
C ALA A 14 76.69 -11.16 14.40
N THR A 15 77.99 -11.08 14.68
CA THR A 15 78.88 -12.18 15.12
C THR A 15 78.91 -13.39 14.18
N ILE A 16 80.11 -13.68 13.65
CA ILE A 16 80.87 -14.96 13.74
C ILE A 16 81.91 -14.92 12.60
N ARG A 17 83.22 -14.79 12.84
CA ARG A 17 84.24 -15.70 13.42
C ARG A 17 84.99 -16.48 12.33
N LEU A 18 86.27 -16.74 12.62
CA LEU A 18 87.23 -17.70 12.03
C LEU A 18 88.19 -17.09 10.99
N ARG A 19 89.49 -17.43 10.96
CA ARG A 19 90.44 -18.05 11.91
C ARG A 19 91.78 -18.16 11.14
N GLY A 20 92.90 -18.20 11.86
CA GLY A 20 94.18 -18.74 11.40
C GLY A 20 95.07 -17.69 10.74
N GLY A 21 96.31 -17.42 11.18
CA GLY A 21 97.41 -18.31 11.60
C GLY A 21 98.58 -17.96 10.66
N ALA A 22 99.85 -17.79 11.00
CA ALA A 22 100.75 -18.19 12.09
C ALA A 22 101.83 -17.08 12.23
N GLN A 23 102.30 -16.69 13.41
CA GLN A 23 103.48 -17.21 14.15
C GLN A 23 104.79 -17.37 13.36
N LEU A 24 105.89 -17.00 14.04
CA LEU A 24 107.34 -17.22 13.79
C LEU A 24 108.05 -16.10 12.99
N GLY A 25 109.18 -15.54 13.43
CA GLY A 25 110.04 -15.89 14.55
C GLY A 25 111.08 -14.81 14.85
N LYS A 26 111.61 -14.86 16.07
CA LYS A 26 112.85 -14.22 16.51
C LYS A 26 114.04 -14.85 15.77
N ALA A 27 115.06 -14.05 15.46
CA ALA A 27 116.45 -14.52 15.45
C ALA A 27 117.38 -13.37 15.89
N VAL A 28 117.91 -13.53 17.09
CA VAL A 28 119.13 -12.91 17.60
C VAL A 28 120.29 -13.84 17.21
N LYS A 29 121.48 -13.27 16.99
CA LYS A 29 122.82 -13.72 17.45
C LYS A 29 123.90 -13.90 16.37
N GLY A 30 125.06 -13.32 16.69
CA GLY A 30 126.39 -13.49 16.09
C GLY A 30 127.19 -12.23 16.41
N GLN A 31 127.81 -12.10 17.59
CA GLN A 31 129.22 -12.46 17.90
C GLN A 31 130.20 -11.96 16.83
N SER A 32 131.30 -11.25 17.15
CA SER A 32 132.26 -11.51 18.22
C SER A 32 132.88 -10.23 18.80
N LYS A 33 133.22 -10.30 20.09
CA LYS A 33 134.07 -9.36 20.82
C LYS A 33 135.28 -10.17 21.26
N ASP A 34 136.51 -9.70 21.03
CA ASP A 34 137.66 -10.03 21.88
C ASP A 34 138.71 -8.93 21.81
N VAL A 35 139.44 -8.81 22.91
CA VAL A 35 140.10 -7.62 23.45
C VAL A 35 141.61 -7.89 23.60
N ALA A 36 142.43 -6.84 23.40
CA ALA A 36 143.81 -6.65 23.86
C ALA A 36 144.90 -7.58 23.25
N LYS A 37 146.16 -7.18 23.07
CA LYS A 37 147.02 -6.39 23.97
C LYS A 37 148.30 -5.87 23.27
N ALA A 38 148.68 -4.66 23.70
CA ALA A 38 149.94 -3.89 23.70
C ALA A 38 151.31 -4.45 23.21
N THR A 39 152.00 -3.61 22.40
CA THR A 39 153.42 -3.10 22.49
C THR A 39 154.62 -4.07 22.40
N PRO A 40 155.89 -3.63 22.18
CA PRO A 40 156.44 -2.36 21.63
C PRO A 40 157.60 -2.56 20.59
N ASP A 41 158.13 -1.42 20.14
CA ASP A 41 159.53 -1.12 19.77
C ASP A 41 160.11 -1.45 18.37
N GLY A 42 160.57 -0.37 17.73
CA GLY A 42 161.91 -0.31 17.14
C GLY A 42 162.00 0.01 15.65
N THR A 43 161.98 1.32 15.32
CA THR A 43 162.71 2.03 14.22
C THR A 43 162.71 1.39 12.82
N ASP A 44 162.18 2.01 11.77
CA ASP A 44 162.60 3.33 11.25
C ASP A 44 161.47 3.99 10.43
N GLU A 45 161.36 5.31 10.60
CA GLU A 45 160.27 6.21 10.18
C GLU A 45 160.39 6.68 8.72
N ASP A 46 159.38 7.42 8.25
CA ASP A 46 159.38 8.34 7.08
C ASP A 46 158.73 7.94 5.72
N LEU A 47 158.15 6.75 5.52
CA LEU A 47 157.37 6.46 4.27
C LEU A 47 155.93 5.94 4.48
N ARG A 48 155.47 5.74 5.72
CA ARG A 48 154.16 5.11 6.05
C ARG A 48 153.07 6.07 6.53
N LEU A 49 153.39 7.32 6.87
CA LEU A 49 152.38 8.31 7.31
C LEU A 49 151.54 8.89 6.15
N GLN A 50 152.06 8.90 4.92
CA GLN A 50 151.34 9.47 3.77
C GLN A 50 150.28 8.53 3.17
N ASP A 51 150.51 7.22 3.19
CA ASP A 51 149.60 6.20 2.63
C ASP A 51 148.38 5.91 3.55
N SER A 52 148.53 6.09 4.87
CA SER A 52 147.44 5.94 5.85
C SER A 52 146.45 7.11 5.81
N ILE A 53 146.96 8.34 5.62
CA ILE A 53 146.14 9.55 5.44
C ILE A 53 145.35 9.47 4.13
N GLN A 54 145.96 9.03 3.02
CA GLN A 54 145.28 8.85 1.73
C GLN A 54 144.13 7.83 1.79
N ARG A 55 144.28 6.72 2.53
CA ARG A 55 143.20 5.73 2.68
C ARG A 55 142.04 6.24 3.54
N MET A 56 142.33 7.05 4.56
CA MET A 56 141.31 7.66 5.42
C MET A 56 140.54 8.75 4.66
N GLU A 57 141.24 9.58 3.89
CA GLU A 57 140.64 10.57 2.98
C GLU A 57 139.81 9.90 1.87
N MET A 58 140.27 8.77 1.33
CA MET A 58 139.51 7.99 0.35
C MET A 58 138.23 7.39 0.96
N MET A 59 138.29 6.90 2.20
CA MET A 59 137.13 6.39 2.95
C MET A 59 136.14 7.49 3.33
N ASP A 60 136.62 8.67 3.71
CA ASP A 60 135.76 9.82 4.03
C ASP A 60 135.18 10.48 2.76
N SER A 61 135.91 10.46 1.65
CA SER A 61 135.39 10.82 0.32
C SER A 61 134.26 9.87 -0.10
N LEU A 62 134.43 8.56 0.10
CA LEU A 62 133.40 7.56 -0.16
C LEU A 62 132.18 7.70 0.77
N LYS A 63 132.38 8.02 2.05
CA LYS A 63 131.26 8.31 2.96
C LYS A 63 130.52 9.58 2.58
N ARG A 64 131.21 10.66 2.18
CA ARG A 64 130.57 11.87 1.67
C ARG A 64 129.80 11.58 0.38
N LEU A 65 130.33 10.74 -0.50
CA LEU A 65 129.61 10.25 -1.68
C LEU A 65 128.36 9.42 -1.28
N ALA A 66 128.47 8.55 -0.29
CA ALA A 66 127.35 7.74 0.21
C ALA A 66 126.26 8.60 0.88
N VAL A 67 126.63 9.59 1.68
CA VAL A 67 125.68 10.53 2.31
C VAL A 67 125.01 11.41 1.26
N THR A 68 125.75 11.89 0.25
CA THR A 68 125.15 12.66 -0.85
C THR A 68 124.25 11.81 -1.74
N LYS A 69 124.57 10.52 -1.95
CA LYS A 69 123.70 9.57 -2.66
C LYS A 69 122.47 9.19 -1.85
N ASN A 70 122.60 8.94 -0.55
CA ASN A 70 121.47 8.69 0.36
C ASN A 70 120.56 9.91 0.46
N LYS A 71 121.12 11.13 0.53
CA LYS A 71 120.34 12.36 0.48
C LYS A 71 119.59 12.50 -0.84
N LYS A 72 120.22 12.20 -1.98
CA LYS A 72 119.54 12.15 -3.28
C LYS A 72 118.43 11.09 -3.34
N LEU A 73 118.64 9.91 -2.76
CA LEU A 73 117.60 8.87 -2.69
C LEU A 73 116.45 9.27 -1.77
N LEU A 74 116.73 9.91 -0.64
CA LEU A 74 115.71 10.46 0.26
C LEU A 74 114.90 11.56 -0.44
N ASP A 75 115.57 12.49 -1.13
CA ASP A 75 114.92 13.54 -1.91
C ASP A 75 114.07 12.94 -3.05
N MET A 76 114.53 11.87 -3.70
CA MET A 76 113.76 11.14 -4.71
C MET A 76 112.55 10.44 -4.12
N LYS A 77 112.70 9.77 -2.97
CA LYS A 77 111.61 9.13 -2.23
C LYS A 77 110.58 10.17 -1.78
N GLU A 78 111.00 11.29 -1.23
CA GLU A 78 110.09 12.38 -0.83
C GLU A 78 109.37 12.98 -2.03
N LYS A 79 110.05 13.16 -3.17
CA LYS A 79 109.41 13.60 -4.41
C LYS A 79 108.40 12.58 -4.91
N GLU A 80 108.74 11.30 -4.87
CA GLU A 80 107.84 10.20 -5.25
C GLU A 80 106.64 10.09 -4.30
N GLU A 81 106.83 10.26 -2.99
CA GLU A 81 105.73 10.32 -2.01
C GLU A 81 104.83 11.53 -2.25
N LYS A 82 105.40 12.71 -2.51
CA LYS A 82 104.64 13.92 -2.85
C LYS A 82 103.86 13.73 -4.15
N ILE A 83 104.49 13.17 -5.18
CA ILE A 83 103.83 12.85 -6.47
C ILE A 83 102.74 11.81 -6.26
N SER A 84 102.96 10.79 -5.43
CA SER A 84 101.97 9.74 -5.11
C SER A 84 100.76 10.32 -4.37
N ARG A 85 100.97 11.22 -3.41
CA ARG A 85 99.88 11.93 -2.71
C ARG A 85 99.11 12.84 -3.67
N LEU A 86 99.80 13.56 -4.54
CA LEU A 86 99.18 14.40 -5.57
C LEU A 86 98.39 13.56 -6.58
N ASN A 87 98.93 12.43 -7.02
CA ASN A 87 98.27 11.50 -7.92
C ASN A 87 97.04 10.87 -7.26
N LEU A 88 97.12 10.48 -5.98
CA LEU A 88 95.96 10.00 -5.23
C LEU A 88 94.87 11.08 -5.10
N SER A 89 95.25 12.32 -4.80
CA SER A 89 94.30 13.44 -4.74
C SER A 89 93.66 13.73 -6.09
N LYS A 90 94.44 13.68 -7.18
CA LYS A 90 93.93 13.80 -8.56
C LYS A 90 92.98 12.66 -8.91
N ILE A 91 93.33 11.42 -8.59
CA ILE A 91 92.49 10.24 -8.79
C ILE A 91 91.21 10.36 -7.97
N GLN A 92 91.27 10.74 -6.69
CA GLN A 92 90.09 10.98 -5.86
C GLN A 92 89.21 12.12 -6.40
N SER A 93 89.81 13.20 -6.91
CA SER A 93 89.09 14.30 -7.54
C SER A 93 88.37 13.83 -8.80
N GLN A 94 89.06 13.06 -9.65
CA GLN A 94 88.49 12.45 -10.85
C GLN A 94 87.37 11.45 -10.49
N TRP A 95 87.57 10.55 -9.51
CA TRP A 95 86.54 9.64 -9.03
C TRP A 95 85.34 10.35 -8.43
N ARG A 96 85.54 11.43 -7.66
CA ARG A 96 84.42 12.25 -7.17
C ARG A 96 83.67 12.91 -8.33
N SER A 97 84.37 13.35 -9.36
CA SER A 97 83.74 13.88 -10.57
C SER A 97 82.89 12.81 -11.28
N VAL A 98 83.46 11.62 -11.51
CA VAL A 98 82.78 10.49 -12.13
C VAL A 98 81.59 10.02 -11.29
N MET A 99 81.75 9.84 -9.98
CA MET A 99 80.69 9.41 -9.07
C MET A 99 79.57 10.45 -8.97
N ARG A 100 79.89 11.74 -8.99
CA ARG A 100 78.86 12.80 -9.06
C ARG A 100 78.11 12.74 -10.38
N ALA A 101 78.81 12.59 -11.51
CA ALA A 101 78.16 12.46 -12.81
C ALA A 101 77.20 11.25 -12.85
N LEU A 102 77.66 10.07 -12.39
CA LEU A 102 76.83 8.87 -12.30
C LEU A 102 75.66 9.03 -11.32
N LYS A 103 75.87 9.69 -10.16
CA LYS A 103 74.78 9.95 -9.21
C LYS A 103 73.77 10.95 -9.75
N VAL A 104 74.22 11.99 -10.46
CA VAL A 104 73.33 12.95 -11.14
C VAL A 104 72.51 12.24 -12.21
N GLU A 105 73.11 11.36 -13.01
CA GLU A 105 72.39 10.57 -14.01
C GLU A 105 71.36 9.63 -13.36
N ASN A 106 71.73 8.94 -12.27
CA ASN A 106 70.80 8.11 -11.51
C ASN A 106 69.64 8.94 -10.93
N LEU A 107 69.93 10.10 -10.33
CA LEU A 107 68.89 10.98 -9.81
C LEU A 107 67.97 11.51 -10.91
N ARG A 108 68.50 11.83 -12.09
CA ARG A 108 67.67 12.21 -13.26
C ARG A 108 66.72 11.07 -13.67
N LYS A 109 67.24 9.85 -13.78
CA LYS A 109 66.41 8.65 -14.04
C LYS A 109 65.36 8.43 -12.95
N GLN A 110 65.69 8.64 -11.67
CA GLN A 110 64.72 8.55 -10.58
C GLN A 110 63.65 9.64 -10.64
N VAL A 111 64.03 10.87 -10.99
CA VAL A 111 63.07 11.97 -11.20
C VAL A 111 62.14 11.66 -12.36
N GLU A 112 62.66 11.12 -13.46
CA GLU A 112 61.87 10.69 -14.62
C GLU A 112 60.92 9.54 -14.29
N ILE A 113 61.37 8.51 -13.57
CA ILE A 113 60.49 7.44 -13.11
C ILE A 113 59.39 7.99 -12.20
N ARG A 114 59.73 8.90 -11.28
CA ARG A 114 58.76 9.54 -10.39
C ARG A 114 57.78 10.43 -11.17
N SER A 115 58.22 11.16 -12.19
CA SER A 115 57.32 11.97 -13.02
C SER A 115 56.36 11.10 -13.81
N GLN A 116 56.83 10.02 -14.43
CA GLN A 116 55.97 9.06 -15.13
C GLN A 116 54.97 8.38 -14.18
N GLN A 117 55.38 8.04 -12.95
CA GLN A 117 54.47 7.52 -11.94
C GLN A 117 53.41 8.56 -11.57
N HIS A 118 53.81 9.82 -11.40
CA HIS A 118 52.88 10.90 -11.09
C HIS A 118 51.89 11.16 -12.23
N GLU A 119 52.34 11.17 -13.49
CA GLU A 119 51.46 11.28 -14.67
C GLU A 119 50.42 10.16 -14.71
N ARG A 120 50.83 8.90 -14.51
CA ARG A 120 49.88 7.78 -14.45
C ARG A 120 48.87 7.91 -13.31
N ASP A 121 49.30 8.43 -12.16
CA ASP A 121 48.39 8.65 -11.03
C ASP A 121 47.46 9.85 -11.27
N LEU A 122 47.90 10.86 -12.02
CA LEU A 122 47.04 11.94 -12.51
C LEU A 122 46.01 11.40 -13.49
N ASP A 123 46.43 10.64 -14.52
CA ASP A 123 45.52 10.04 -15.50
C ASP A 123 44.43 9.18 -14.84
N ARG A 124 44.80 8.38 -13.82
CA ARG A 124 43.84 7.57 -13.04
C ARG A 124 42.86 8.44 -12.27
N LYS A 125 43.33 9.53 -11.66
CA LYS A 125 42.47 10.45 -10.92
C LYS A 125 41.58 11.24 -11.86
N ASP A 126 42.08 11.68 -13.00
CA ASP A 126 41.31 12.37 -14.02
C ASP A 126 40.23 11.45 -14.61
N ALA A 127 40.55 10.18 -14.86
CA ALA A 127 39.56 9.16 -15.25
C ALA A 127 38.49 8.96 -14.15
N ALA A 128 38.90 8.87 -12.88
CA ALA A 128 37.96 8.76 -11.77
C ALA A 128 37.07 10.01 -11.63
N ILE A 129 37.62 11.21 -11.83
CA ILE A 129 36.85 12.47 -11.82
C ILE A 129 35.85 12.48 -12.98
N GLN A 130 36.25 12.06 -14.18
CA GLN A 130 35.35 11.98 -15.34
C GLN A 130 34.19 11.02 -15.09
N MET A 131 34.46 9.82 -14.56
CA MET A 131 33.41 8.86 -14.18
C MET A 131 32.47 9.45 -13.12
N LEU A 132 33.02 10.05 -12.06
CA LEU A 132 32.21 10.68 -11.02
C LEU A 132 31.38 11.87 -11.53
N THR A 133 31.87 12.57 -12.55
CA THR A 133 31.12 13.67 -13.19
C THR A 133 29.95 13.11 -13.99
N GLN A 134 30.17 12.02 -14.74
CA GLN A 134 29.09 11.32 -15.45
C GLN A 134 28.06 10.76 -14.48
N ASP A 135 28.48 10.11 -13.39
CA ASP A 135 27.58 9.59 -12.36
C ASP A 135 26.74 10.72 -11.73
N LEU A 136 27.32 11.91 -11.54
CA LEU A 136 26.59 13.09 -11.05
C LEU A 136 25.57 13.61 -12.07
N ASP A 137 25.95 13.70 -13.34
CA ASP A 137 25.04 14.12 -14.41
C ASP A 137 23.87 13.12 -14.55
N GLU A 138 24.14 11.82 -14.55
CA GLU A 138 23.11 10.77 -14.58
C GLU A 138 22.17 10.83 -13.36
N ALA A 139 22.73 11.04 -12.16
CA ALA A 139 21.92 11.20 -10.95
C ALA A 139 21.05 12.47 -11.01
N GLU A 140 21.57 13.57 -11.56
CA GLU A 140 20.79 14.79 -11.75
C GLU A 140 19.66 14.59 -12.78
N GLU A 141 19.94 13.95 -13.92
CA GLU A 141 18.91 13.63 -14.92
C GLU A 141 17.81 12.74 -14.34
N GLN A 142 18.17 11.72 -13.58
CA GLN A 142 17.22 10.86 -12.87
C GLN A 142 16.36 11.65 -11.87
N PHE A 143 16.98 12.54 -11.09
CA PHE A 143 16.26 13.39 -10.16
C PHE A 143 15.28 14.33 -10.90
N GLN A 144 15.73 14.99 -11.96
CA GLN A 144 14.88 15.88 -12.75
C GLN A 144 13.74 15.11 -13.43
N ALA A 145 13.99 13.90 -13.96
CA ALA A 145 12.95 13.05 -14.55
C ALA A 145 11.91 12.61 -13.51
N SER A 146 12.35 12.20 -12.32
CA SER A 146 11.48 11.88 -11.19
C SER A 146 10.64 13.09 -10.76
N LEU A 147 11.25 14.28 -10.67
CA LEU A 147 10.55 15.51 -10.34
C LEU A 147 9.48 15.87 -11.39
N ARG A 148 9.82 15.81 -12.68
CA ARG A 148 8.87 16.05 -13.78
C ARG A 148 7.70 15.06 -13.72
N SER A 149 7.99 13.79 -13.48
CA SER A 149 6.99 12.75 -13.28
C SER A 149 6.10 13.08 -12.08
N HIS A 150 6.66 13.38 -10.91
CA HIS A 150 5.92 13.74 -9.71
C HIS A 150 5.00 14.96 -9.95
N LEU A 151 5.51 16.02 -10.58
CA LEU A 151 4.70 17.20 -10.92
C LEU A 151 3.54 16.84 -11.85
N CYS A 152 3.77 16.01 -12.88
CA CYS A 152 2.68 15.54 -13.74
C CYS A 152 1.62 14.72 -12.98
N HIS A 153 2.04 13.92 -11.99
CA HIS A 153 1.10 13.18 -11.13
C HIS A 153 0.29 14.13 -10.24
N VAL A 154 0.93 15.16 -9.68
CA VAL A 154 0.27 16.20 -8.88
C VAL A 154 -0.73 16.98 -9.75
N ASP A 155 -0.35 17.38 -10.96
CA ASP A 155 -1.25 18.06 -11.90
C ASP A 155 -2.45 17.18 -12.28
N ARG A 156 -2.23 15.88 -12.49
CA ARG A 156 -3.32 14.92 -12.72
C ARG A 156 -4.24 14.79 -11.52
N LEU A 157 -3.69 14.83 -10.30
CA LEU A 157 -4.47 14.80 -9.07
C LEU A 157 -5.31 16.07 -8.93
N ILE A 158 -4.72 17.24 -9.19
CA ILE A 158 -5.42 18.53 -9.18
C ILE A 158 -6.56 18.50 -10.20
N ALA A 159 -6.30 18.08 -11.44
CA ALA A 159 -7.34 17.98 -12.48
C ALA A 159 -8.47 17.00 -12.10
N LEU A 160 -8.18 15.93 -11.36
CA LEU A 160 -9.21 15.03 -10.84
C LEU A 160 -10.04 15.72 -9.76
N GLN A 161 -9.40 16.44 -8.84
CA GLN A 161 -10.11 17.20 -7.81
C GLN A 161 -10.96 18.31 -8.42
N ASP A 162 -10.48 19.04 -9.42
CA ASP A 162 -11.26 20.06 -10.11
C ASP A 162 -12.49 19.46 -10.81
N LYS A 163 -12.34 18.29 -11.45
CA LYS A 163 -13.49 17.56 -12.02
C LYS A 163 -14.50 17.18 -10.94
N ARG A 164 -14.03 16.68 -9.80
CA ARG A 164 -14.90 16.33 -8.67
C ARG A 164 -15.60 17.56 -8.09
N MET A 165 -14.88 18.65 -7.89
CA MET A 165 -15.42 19.91 -7.37
C MET A 165 -16.47 20.49 -8.31
N THR A 166 -16.18 20.57 -9.61
CA THR A 166 -17.16 21.07 -10.59
C THR A 166 -18.38 20.15 -10.71
N ALA A 167 -18.23 18.83 -10.55
CA ALA A 167 -19.36 17.90 -10.53
C ALA A 167 -20.25 18.15 -9.30
N LEU A 168 -19.63 18.27 -8.12
CA LEU A 168 -20.34 18.61 -6.88
C LEU A 168 -21.04 19.96 -6.99
N GLU A 169 -20.38 20.99 -7.50
CA GLU A 169 -20.98 22.31 -7.71
C GLU A 169 -22.19 22.25 -8.65
N ARG A 170 -22.09 21.49 -9.75
CA ARG A 170 -23.22 21.30 -10.67
C ARG A 170 -24.39 20.58 -10.01
N ASP A 171 -24.11 19.55 -9.21
CA ASP A 171 -25.15 18.81 -8.50
C ASP A 171 -25.80 19.70 -7.42
N PHE A 172 -25.02 20.46 -6.65
CA PHE A 172 -25.53 21.43 -5.69
C PHE A 172 -26.39 22.52 -6.35
N GLN A 173 -25.95 23.06 -7.49
CA GLN A 173 -26.74 24.04 -8.24
C GLN A 173 -28.04 23.44 -8.75
N ARG A 174 -28.01 22.21 -9.27
CA ARG A 174 -29.21 21.50 -9.73
C ARG A 174 -30.21 21.27 -8.59
N ASP A 175 -29.72 20.84 -7.43
CA ASP A 175 -30.55 20.62 -6.24
C ASP A 175 -31.15 21.93 -5.72
N LEU A 176 -30.36 23.00 -5.73
CA LEU A 176 -30.82 24.34 -5.34
C LEU A 176 -31.88 24.87 -6.31
N GLU A 177 -31.68 24.71 -7.61
CA GLU A 177 -32.67 25.06 -8.64
C GLU A 177 -33.95 24.26 -8.46
N TYR A 178 -33.85 22.94 -8.32
CA TYR A 178 -35.00 22.06 -8.09
C TYR A 178 -35.78 22.47 -6.84
N LEU A 179 -35.09 22.71 -5.73
CA LEU A 179 -35.71 23.13 -4.48
C LEU A 179 -36.35 24.53 -4.61
N SER A 180 -35.67 25.47 -5.26
CA SER A 180 -36.21 26.81 -5.49
C SER A 180 -37.47 26.80 -6.35
N GLN A 181 -37.49 25.97 -7.40
CA GLN A 181 -38.65 25.79 -8.28
C GLN A 181 -39.79 25.10 -7.54
N GLY A 182 -39.48 24.08 -6.73
CA GLY A 182 -40.43 23.41 -5.84
C GLY A 182 -41.11 24.41 -4.91
N TYR A 183 -40.33 25.23 -4.18
CA TYR A 183 -40.88 26.27 -3.30
C TYR A 183 -41.66 27.34 -4.05
N ALA A 184 -41.21 27.75 -5.24
CA ALA A 184 -41.94 28.74 -6.04
C ALA A 184 -43.32 28.21 -6.46
N LEU A 185 -43.39 26.93 -6.87
CA LEU A 185 -44.62 26.27 -7.26
C LEU A 185 -45.54 26.02 -6.07
N GLU A 186 -45.01 25.56 -4.93
CA GLU A 186 -45.76 25.44 -3.67
C GLU A 186 -46.33 26.78 -3.22
N LYS A 187 -45.53 27.84 -3.26
CA LYS A 187 -45.98 29.21 -2.95
C LYS A 187 -47.11 29.64 -3.88
N GLN A 188 -46.98 29.40 -5.18
CA GLN A 188 -48.02 29.73 -6.14
C GLN A 188 -49.32 28.95 -5.86
N ASN A 189 -49.21 27.65 -5.58
CA ASN A 189 -50.36 26.82 -5.24
C ASN A 189 -51.04 27.30 -3.95
N LEU A 190 -50.27 27.67 -2.92
CA LEU A 190 -50.79 28.21 -1.67
C LEU A 190 -51.52 29.54 -1.90
N ILE A 191 -50.96 30.44 -2.70
CA ILE A 191 -51.59 31.72 -3.06
C ILE A 191 -52.90 31.47 -3.83
N ASN A 192 -52.91 30.53 -4.77
CA ASN A 192 -54.10 30.19 -5.55
C ASN A 192 -55.19 29.59 -4.66
N GLN A 193 -54.85 28.62 -3.81
CA GLN A 193 -55.76 28.02 -2.82
C GLN A 193 -56.35 29.10 -1.91
N HIS A 194 -55.50 29.93 -1.32
CA HIS A 194 -55.94 31.02 -0.44
C HIS A 194 -56.86 32.02 -1.16
N SER A 195 -56.58 32.32 -2.45
CA SER A 195 -57.43 33.18 -3.28
C SER A 195 -58.82 32.56 -3.50
N ILE A 196 -58.88 31.26 -3.77
CA ILE A 196 -60.14 30.52 -3.96
C ILE A 196 -60.93 30.51 -2.64
N GLU A 197 -60.31 30.13 -1.53
CA GLU A 197 -60.95 30.11 -0.20
C GLU A 197 -61.47 31.50 0.18
N LYS A 198 -60.69 32.55 -0.08
CA LYS A 198 -61.11 33.94 0.16
C LYS A 198 -62.31 34.32 -0.72
N GLN A 199 -62.36 33.88 -1.97
CA GLN A 199 -63.51 34.11 -2.83
C GLN A 199 -64.74 33.35 -2.36
N GLU A 200 -64.60 32.11 -1.90
CA GLU A 200 -65.68 31.30 -1.33
C GLU A 200 -66.24 31.93 -0.06
N LEU A 201 -65.38 32.36 0.87
CA LEU A 201 -65.81 33.09 2.07
C LEU A 201 -66.56 34.37 1.72
N ASN A 202 -66.09 35.12 0.74
CA ASN A 202 -66.79 36.32 0.26
C ASN A 202 -68.15 35.99 -0.38
N ARG A 203 -68.27 34.86 -1.09
CA ARG A 203 -69.56 34.40 -1.66
C ARG A 203 -70.52 33.99 -0.55
N LEU A 204 -70.06 33.24 0.45
CA LEU A 204 -70.85 32.85 1.61
C LEU A 204 -71.31 34.07 2.39
N MET A 205 -70.42 35.04 2.63
CA MET A 205 -70.76 36.30 3.29
C MET A 205 -71.87 37.04 2.53
N ARG A 206 -71.75 37.18 1.21
CA ARG A 206 -72.80 37.81 0.38
C ARG A 206 -74.11 37.02 0.41
N ALA A 207 -74.05 35.69 0.37
CA ALA A 207 -75.24 34.85 0.44
C ALA A 207 -75.97 35.00 1.79
N VAL A 208 -75.21 35.02 2.90
CA VAL A 208 -75.75 35.29 4.24
C VAL A 208 -76.34 36.70 4.30
N GLU A 209 -75.64 37.72 3.80
CA GLU A 209 -76.19 39.09 3.75
C GLU A 209 -77.49 39.18 2.95
N VAL A 210 -77.61 38.47 1.83
CA VAL A 210 -78.86 38.41 1.04
C VAL A 210 -79.95 37.72 1.85
N GLN A 211 -79.65 36.59 2.47
CA GLN A 211 -80.61 35.85 3.28
C GLN A 211 -81.11 36.67 4.48
N GLU A 212 -80.23 37.40 5.17
CA GLU A 212 -80.63 38.29 6.26
C GLU A 212 -81.50 39.45 5.74
N ARG A 213 -81.16 40.04 4.58
CA ARG A 213 -82.03 41.07 3.94
C ARG A 213 -83.40 40.52 3.55
N GLU A 214 -83.47 39.28 3.05
CA GLU A 214 -84.74 38.62 2.72
C GLU A 214 -85.57 38.37 3.99
N ARG A 215 -84.96 37.85 5.07
CA ARG A 215 -85.64 37.69 6.36
C ARG A 215 -86.13 39.03 6.93
N GLU A 216 -85.33 40.08 6.82
CA GLU A 216 -85.78 41.43 7.20
C GLU A 216 -86.97 41.92 6.36
N ALA A 217 -86.97 41.63 5.05
CA ALA A 217 -88.07 42.00 4.15
C ALA A 217 -89.34 41.20 4.43
N GLU A 218 -89.22 39.88 4.64
CA GLU A 218 -90.32 39.00 5.06
C GLU A 218 -90.93 39.49 6.37
N ALA A 219 -90.12 39.76 7.39
CA ALA A 219 -90.60 40.30 8.66
C ALA A 219 -91.33 41.64 8.48
N ARG A 220 -90.82 42.54 7.63
CA ARG A 220 -91.51 43.80 7.29
C ARG A 220 -92.84 43.54 6.59
N GLN A 221 -92.89 42.62 5.63
CA GLN A 221 -94.09 42.28 4.89
C GLN A 221 -95.14 41.63 5.81
N GLU A 222 -94.75 40.70 6.69
CA GLU A 222 -95.61 40.10 7.70
C GLU A 222 -96.18 41.18 8.63
N HIS A 223 -95.35 42.13 9.09
CA HIS A 223 -95.82 43.26 9.88
C HIS A 223 -96.83 44.15 9.11
N GLU A 224 -96.63 44.40 7.82
CA GLU A 224 -97.57 45.13 6.99
C GLU A 224 -98.89 44.36 6.79
N GLN A 225 -98.82 43.05 6.51
CA GLN A 225 -100.00 42.18 6.40
C GLN A 225 -100.82 42.18 7.69
N LEU A 226 -100.17 41.99 8.85
CA LEU A 226 -100.85 42.05 10.14
C LEU A 226 -101.52 43.42 10.38
N ARG A 227 -100.89 44.51 9.95
CA ARG A 227 -101.51 45.85 10.03
C ARG A 227 -102.74 45.97 9.14
N GLU A 228 -102.70 45.42 7.93
CA GLU A 228 -103.85 45.41 7.01
C GLU A 228 -104.98 44.51 7.51
N GLU A 229 -104.65 43.33 8.04
CA GLU A 229 -105.63 42.43 8.66
C GLU A 229 -106.37 43.10 9.82
N ILE A 230 -105.63 43.80 10.70
CA ILE A 230 -106.25 44.56 11.80
C ILE A 230 -107.15 45.67 11.25
N ARG A 231 -106.72 46.38 10.20
CA ARG A 231 -107.57 47.40 9.54
C ARG A 231 -108.84 46.78 8.96
N ASN A 232 -108.75 45.63 8.31
CA ASN A 232 -109.88 44.93 7.71
C ASN A 232 -110.85 44.42 8.79
N LYS A 233 -110.34 43.78 9.86
CA LYS A 233 -111.15 43.37 11.01
C LYS A 233 -111.92 44.54 11.61
N ASN A 234 -111.27 45.68 11.83
CA ASN A 234 -111.96 46.88 12.33
C ASN A 234 -113.05 47.35 11.36
N SER A 235 -112.85 47.24 10.04
CA SER A 235 -113.87 47.59 9.04
C SER A 235 -115.02 46.58 8.99
N GLU A 236 -114.74 45.30 9.19
CA GLU A 236 -115.73 44.24 9.30
C GLU A 236 -116.56 44.41 10.57
N GLU A 237 -115.93 44.65 11.72
CA GLU A 237 -116.60 44.95 12.99
C GLU A 237 -117.52 46.18 12.86
N PHE A 238 -117.06 47.23 12.17
CA PHE A 238 -117.90 48.39 11.86
C PHE A 238 -119.12 48.01 11.01
N ASN A 239 -118.94 47.19 9.97
CA ASN A 239 -120.04 46.74 9.12
C ASN A 239 -121.03 45.81 9.85
N VAL A 240 -120.52 44.92 10.71
CA VAL A 240 -121.34 44.06 11.56
C VAL A 240 -122.16 44.90 12.52
N LEU A 241 -121.57 45.89 13.17
CA LEU A 241 -122.28 46.80 14.06
C LEU A 241 -123.37 47.57 13.32
N ARG A 242 -123.10 47.98 12.07
CA ARG A 242 -124.10 48.61 11.20
C ARG A 242 -125.28 47.67 10.93
N ILE A 243 -125.03 46.42 10.53
CA ILE A 243 -126.08 45.42 10.28
C ILE A 243 -126.89 45.14 11.55
N MET A 244 -126.24 45.06 12.71
CA MET A 244 -126.91 44.88 14.01
C MET A 244 -127.85 46.05 14.33
N LEU A 245 -127.42 47.29 14.06
CA LEU A 245 -128.26 48.47 14.25
C LEU A 245 -129.45 48.47 13.27
N ASP A 246 -129.22 48.13 12.00
CA ASP A 246 -130.28 48.01 10.98
C ASP A 246 -131.30 46.91 11.38
N SER A 247 -130.83 45.78 11.90
CA SER A 247 -131.67 44.69 12.44
C SER A 247 -132.50 45.12 13.66
N SER A 248 -131.95 45.91 14.58
CA SER A 248 -132.72 46.42 15.72
C SER A 248 -133.85 47.37 15.29
N ILE A 249 -133.67 48.06 14.16
CA ILE A 249 -134.70 48.91 13.57
C ILE A 249 -135.84 48.03 13.01
N GLU A 250 -135.51 46.95 12.29
CA GLU A 250 -136.51 46.00 11.78
C GLU A 250 -137.28 45.26 12.91
N GLU A 251 -136.63 44.92 14.02
CA GLU A 251 -137.29 44.31 15.19
C GLU A 251 -138.32 45.25 15.82
N LEU A 252 -138.02 46.55 15.89
CA LEU A 252 -138.98 47.55 16.36
C LEU A 252 -140.20 47.64 15.44
N GLU A 253 -140.00 47.50 14.12
CA GLU A 253 -141.10 47.43 13.14
C GLU A 253 -141.97 46.17 13.34
N GLN A 254 -141.36 45.00 13.56
CA GLN A 254 -142.10 43.76 13.83
C GLN A 254 -142.87 43.78 15.15
N HIS A 255 -142.38 44.46 16.19
CA HIS A 255 -143.11 44.61 17.44
C HIS A 255 -144.44 45.38 17.27
N PHE A 256 -144.51 46.33 16.33
CA PHE A 256 -145.76 47.00 15.97
C PHE A 256 -146.74 46.05 15.26
N GLU A 257 -146.26 45.13 14.43
CA GLU A 257 -147.09 44.12 13.76
C GLU A 257 -147.57 43.00 14.72
N ALA A 258 -146.73 42.58 15.67
CA ALA A 258 -147.04 41.51 16.62
C ALA A 258 -148.21 41.84 17.56
N ALA A 259 -148.35 43.10 17.98
CA ALA A 259 -149.49 43.54 18.79
C ALA A 259 -150.84 43.35 18.06
N HIS A 260 -150.85 43.46 16.72
CA HIS A 260 -152.02 43.27 15.86
C HIS A 260 -152.41 41.78 15.73
N LEU A 261 -151.45 40.87 15.88
CA LEU A 261 -151.64 39.42 15.70
C LEU A 261 -152.12 38.68 16.97
N THR A 262 -151.81 39.19 18.16
CA THR A 262 -152.20 38.59 19.46
C THR A 262 -153.72 38.43 19.64
N TYR A 263 -154.53 39.20 18.92
CA TYR A 263 -156.00 39.09 18.94
C TYR A 263 -156.54 37.83 18.22
N LEU A 264 -155.78 37.29 17.28
CA LEU A 264 -156.17 36.17 16.42
C LEU A 264 -155.78 34.80 16.99
N GLN A 265 -154.86 34.75 17.96
CA GLN A 265 -154.09 33.54 18.28
C GLN A 265 -154.60 32.69 19.47
N ASN A 266 -155.71 33.06 20.12
CA ASN A 266 -156.35 32.20 21.13
C ASN A 266 -156.98 30.93 20.54
N THR A 267 -157.10 30.84 19.22
CA THR A 267 -157.68 29.69 18.50
C THR A 267 -156.64 28.61 18.16
N ASP A 268 -155.33 28.85 18.38
CA ASP A 268 -154.25 28.09 17.73
C ASP A 268 -153.39 27.20 18.65
N GLN A 269 -153.80 27.01 19.91
CA GLN A 269 -153.04 26.24 20.93
C GLN A 269 -152.95 24.74 20.63
N ARG A 270 -153.93 24.14 19.92
CA ARG A 270 -153.93 22.69 19.59
C ARG A 270 -152.93 22.30 18.50
N THR A 271 -152.36 23.26 17.80
CA THR A 271 -151.45 23.05 16.66
C THR A 271 -149.97 22.98 17.08
N GLN A 272 -149.66 23.30 18.35
CA GLN A 272 -148.29 23.39 18.88
C GLN A 272 -147.71 22.03 19.35
N ASP A 273 -148.55 21.14 19.90
CA ASP A 273 -148.07 19.87 20.48
C ASP A 273 -147.49 18.89 19.44
N PHE A 274 -148.01 18.90 18.21
CA PHE A 274 -147.48 18.08 17.11
C PHE A 274 -146.13 18.56 16.57
N LYS A 275 -145.81 19.86 16.69
CA LYS A 275 -144.54 20.42 16.21
C LYS A 275 -143.36 20.07 17.13
N TYR A 276 -143.60 19.88 18.44
CA TYR A 276 -142.56 19.58 19.43
C TYR A 276 -141.92 18.19 19.26
N LEU A 277 -142.68 17.19 18.83
CA LEU A 277 -142.16 15.83 18.61
C LEU A 277 -141.34 15.70 17.31
N LYS A 278 -141.63 16.54 16.31
CA LYS A 278 -140.93 16.54 15.01
C LYS A 278 -139.56 17.22 15.07
N THR A 279 -139.37 18.20 15.95
CA THR A 279 -138.07 18.89 16.12
C THR A 279 -137.04 18.01 16.82
N LYS A 280 -137.44 17.23 17.84
CA LYS A 280 -136.53 16.31 18.53
C LYS A 280 -135.94 15.21 17.63
N ASP A 281 -136.72 14.71 16.67
CA ASP A 281 -136.25 13.67 15.73
C ASP A 281 -135.26 14.22 14.70
N GLN A 282 -135.42 15.48 14.29
CA GLN A 282 -134.44 16.18 13.44
C GLN A 282 -133.13 16.48 14.18
N ASP A 283 -133.19 16.84 15.46
CA ASP A 283 -131.99 17.15 16.24
C ASP A 283 -131.10 15.91 16.42
N LEU A 284 -131.70 14.75 16.73
CA LEU A 284 -130.98 13.48 16.84
C LEU A 284 -130.38 13.02 15.51
N SER A 285 -131.07 13.25 14.39
CA SER A 285 -130.57 12.94 13.06
C SER A 285 -129.34 13.78 12.69
N ARG A 286 -129.33 15.08 13.03
CA ARG A 286 -128.15 15.96 12.83
C ARG A 286 -126.96 15.54 13.69
N ASP A 287 -127.21 15.12 14.93
CA ASP A 287 -126.15 14.66 15.83
C ASP A 287 -125.48 13.38 15.33
N ILE A 288 -126.25 12.42 14.81
CA ILE A 288 -125.70 11.20 14.19
C ILE A 288 -124.80 11.56 12.99
N GLU A 289 -125.24 12.49 12.15
CA GLU A 289 -124.48 12.93 10.98
C GLU A 289 -123.15 13.60 11.37
N LEU A 290 -123.15 14.43 12.44
CA LEU A 290 -121.94 15.04 12.98
C LEU A 290 -120.95 14.00 13.53
N LYS A 291 -121.44 12.93 14.17
CA LYS A 291 -120.59 11.84 14.65
C LYS A 291 -119.99 11.04 13.48
N ILE A 292 -120.75 10.79 12.41
CA ILE A 292 -120.25 10.12 11.19
C ILE A 292 -119.11 10.92 10.56
N ARG A 293 -119.31 12.23 10.32
CA ARG A 293 -118.24 13.10 9.78
C ARG A 293 -117.02 13.19 10.70
N LYS A 294 -117.20 13.04 12.02
CA LYS A 294 -116.07 12.97 12.98
C LYS A 294 -115.31 11.66 12.85
N ILE A 295 -116.01 10.53 12.67
CA ILE A 295 -115.40 9.22 12.44
C ILE A 295 -114.61 9.23 11.13
N GLU A 296 -115.19 9.75 10.03
CA GLU A 296 -114.51 9.84 8.73
C GLU A 296 -113.22 10.68 8.79
N ARG A 297 -113.25 11.83 9.48
CA ARG A 297 -112.05 12.66 9.71
C ARG A 297 -110.96 11.90 10.47
N ILE A 298 -111.33 11.15 11.52
CA ILE A 298 -110.38 10.34 12.29
C ILE A 298 -109.85 9.17 11.46
N GLN A 299 -110.68 8.54 10.63
CA GLN A 299 -110.22 7.47 9.72
C GLN A 299 -109.25 8.00 8.67
N PHE A 300 -109.51 9.19 8.10
CA PHE A 300 -108.60 9.83 7.17
C PHE A 300 -107.24 10.15 7.80
N THR A 301 -107.23 10.68 9.04
CA THR A 301 -105.96 10.93 9.74
C THR A 301 -105.21 9.65 10.08
N ILE A 302 -105.90 8.58 10.51
CA ILE A 302 -105.28 7.26 10.71
C ILE A 302 -104.64 6.74 9.42
N ALA A 303 -105.32 6.86 8.27
CA ALA A 303 -104.79 6.45 6.98
C ALA A 303 -103.55 7.27 6.57
N ALA A 304 -103.57 8.59 6.78
CA ALA A 304 -102.43 9.46 6.53
C ALA A 304 -101.22 9.07 7.40
N TRP A 305 -101.43 8.84 8.70
CA TRP A 305 -100.37 8.40 9.61
C TRP A 305 -99.81 7.02 9.27
N ARG A 306 -100.65 6.06 8.85
CA ARG A 306 -100.20 4.75 8.36
C ARG A 306 -99.31 4.88 7.13
N THR A 307 -99.67 5.75 6.19
CA THR A 307 -98.88 6.01 4.98
C THR A 307 -97.54 6.65 5.33
N LYS A 308 -97.54 7.62 6.27
CA LYS A 308 -96.31 8.26 6.75
C LYS A 308 -95.37 7.28 7.46
N ILE A 309 -95.88 6.41 8.34
CA ILE A 309 -95.08 5.37 9.01
C ILE A 309 -94.47 4.40 7.98
N ALA A 310 -95.22 4.00 6.96
CA ALA A 310 -94.72 3.13 5.90
C ALA A 310 -93.62 3.81 5.07
N GLN A 311 -93.78 5.10 4.78
CA GLN A 311 -92.78 5.90 4.07
C GLN A 311 -91.50 6.07 4.89
N ASP A 312 -91.62 6.47 6.16
CA ASP A 312 -90.47 6.62 7.08
C ASP A 312 -89.70 5.29 7.24
N GLY A 313 -90.43 4.16 7.31
CA GLY A 313 -89.85 2.83 7.35
C GLY A 313 -89.07 2.48 6.07
N LYS A 314 -89.60 2.84 4.90
CA LYS A 314 -88.93 2.63 3.60
C LYS A 314 -87.68 3.50 3.48
N GLU A 315 -87.76 4.79 3.80
CA GLU A 315 -86.63 5.72 3.73
C GLU A 315 -85.51 5.33 4.71
N SER A 316 -85.87 4.88 5.92
CA SER A 316 -84.90 4.37 6.90
C SER A 316 -84.20 3.09 6.42
N SER A 317 -84.95 2.17 5.83
CA SER A 317 -84.39 0.94 5.24
C SER A 317 -83.44 1.26 4.08
N GLU A 318 -83.81 2.19 3.20
CA GLU A 318 -82.99 2.60 2.06
C GLU A 318 -81.71 3.31 2.50
N ARG A 319 -81.78 4.23 3.48
CA ARG A 319 -80.60 4.85 4.09
C ARG A 319 -79.67 3.82 4.73
N ASN A 320 -80.20 2.92 5.55
CA ASN A 320 -79.40 1.87 6.19
C ASN A 320 -78.75 0.94 5.15
N ARG A 321 -79.47 0.61 4.07
CA ARG A 321 -78.93 -0.18 2.96
C ARG A 321 -77.80 0.55 2.23
N GLY A 322 -77.90 1.87 2.04
CA GLY A 322 -76.84 2.71 1.49
C GLY A 322 -75.59 2.68 2.35
N LEU A 323 -75.74 2.99 3.65
CA LEU A 323 -74.65 2.98 4.63
C LEU A 323 -73.99 1.60 4.73
N GLU A 324 -74.76 0.52 4.66
CA GLU A 324 -74.19 -0.83 4.73
C GLU A 324 -73.39 -1.19 3.48
N LYS A 325 -73.80 -0.74 2.29
CA LYS A 325 -73.00 -0.87 1.06
C LYS A 325 -71.70 -0.09 1.18
N GLU A 326 -71.75 1.17 1.61
CA GLU A 326 -70.55 1.99 1.83
C GLU A 326 -69.61 1.34 2.84
N ARG A 327 -70.13 0.88 3.99
CA ARG A 327 -69.35 0.14 4.99
C ARG A 327 -68.66 -1.08 4.39
N LYS A 328 -69.37 -1.87 3.57
CA LYS A 328 -68.80 -3.06 2.89
C LYS A 328 -67.72 -2.67 1.90
N THR A 329 -67.90 -1.60 1.12
CA THR A 329 -66.87 -1.11 0.19
C THR A 329 -65.61 -0.64 0.92
N VAL A 330 -65.76 0.17 1.97
CA VAL A 330 -64.64 0.64 2.80
C VAL A 330 -63.92 -0.53 3.49
N ALA A 331 -64.67 -1.50 4.01
CA ALA A 331 -64.08 -2.70 4.59
C ALA A 331 -63.28 -3.51 3.56
N ALA A 332 -63.78 -3.64 2.33
CA ALA A 332 -63.04 -4.30 1.25
C ALA A 332 -61.77 -3.53 0.86
N HIS A 333 -61.83 -2.19 0.78
CA HIS A 333 -60.64 -1.36 0.55
C HIS A 333 -59.62 -1.51 1.66
N PHE A 334 -60.06 -1.53 2.93
CA PHE A 334 -59.19 -1.76 4.08
C PHE A 334 -58.50 -3.14 4.03
N GLN A 335 -59.24 -4.20 3.68
CA GLN A 335 -58.64 -5.55 3.54
C GLN A 335 -57.63 -5.61 2.38
N LYS A 336 -57.93 -4.98 1.24
CA LYS A 336 -56.99 -4.86 0.11
C LYS A 336 -55.73 -4.08 0.51
N LEU A 337 -55.87 -3.00 1.28
CA LEU A 337 -54.73 -2.23 1.75
C LEU A 337 -53.91 -3.02 2.78
N LYS A 338 -54.57 -3.73 3.70
CA LYS A 338 -53.91 -4.56 4.71
C LYS A 338 -53.11 -5.71 4.10
N THR A 339 -53.65 -6.36 3.06
CA THR A 339 -52.93 -7.39 2.31
C THR A 339 -51.73 -6.82 1.54
N LYS A 340 -51.88 -5.66 0.88
CA LYS A 340 -50.75 -4.94 0.27
C LYS A 340 -49.68 -4.54 1.29
N MET A 341 -50.07 -4.05 2.46
CA MET A 341 -49.14 -3.69 3.53
C MET A 341 -48.38 -4.91 4.06
N ASN A 342 -49.08 -6.03 4.27
CA ASN A 342 -48.44 -7.26 4.75
C ASN A 342 -47.48 -7.84 3.71
N THR A 343 -47.86 -7.89 2.44
CA THR A 343 -46.99 -8.36 1.35
C THR A 343 -45.73 -7.50 1.21
N MET A 344 -45.84 -6.17 1.32
CA MET A 344 -44.68 -5.27 1.36
C MET A 344 -43.79 -5.53 2.58
N ARG A 345 -44.37 -5.71 3.77
CA ARG A 345 -43.61 -6.03 4.98
C ARG A 345 -42.88 -7.37 4.87
N ASP A 346 -43.52 -8.38 4.31
CA ASP A 346 -42.92 -9.71 4.12
C ASP A 346 -41.82 -9.67 3.05
N ARG A 347 -42.00 -8.91 1.96
CA ARG A 347 -40.95 -8.69 0.96
C ARG A 347 -39.74 -8.00 1.57
N ASN A 348 -39.95 -6.91 2.31
CA ASN A 348 -38.87 -6.17 2.95
C ASN A 348 -38.15 -7.04 4.00
N ARG A 349 -38.88 -7.83 4.78
CA ARG A 349 -38.28 -8.81 5.72
C ARG A 349 -37.43 -9.84 5.00
N LYS A 350 -37.90 -10.40 3.88
CA LYS A 350 -37.14 -11.35 3.06
C LYS A 350 -35.88 -10.72 2.47
N GLN A 351 -36.00 -9.51 1.91
CA GLN A 351 -34.86 -8.79 1.35
C GLN A 351 -33.81 -8.47 2.43
N LEU A 352 -34.25 -8.04 3.62
CA LEU A 352 -33.35 -7.77 4.74
C LEU A 352 -32.65 -9.05 5.22
N ALA A 353 -33.37 -10.15 5.33
CA ALA A 353 -32.79 -11.45 5.71
C ALA A 353 -31.77 -11.95 4.66
N GLU A 354 -32.09 -11.80 3.37
CA GLU A 354 -31.17 -12.17 2.28
C GLU A 354 -29.92 -11.29 2.27
N LEU A 355 -30.07 -9.96 2.42
CA LEU A 355 -28.94 -9.03 2.46
C LEU A 355 -28.07 -9.27 3.68
N SER A 356 -28.67 -9.46 4.86
CA SER A 356 -27.94 -9.80 6.09
C SER A 356 -27.22 -11.14 5.95
N GLY A 357 -27.87 -12.15 5.36
CA GLY A 357 -27.25 -13.44 5.06
C GLY A 357 -26.05 -13.30 4.13
N LYS A 358 -26.19 -12.58 3.02
CA LYS A 358 -25.09 -12.30 2.07
C LYS A 358 -23.95 -11.56 2.77
N ALA A 359 -24.24 -10.51 3.53
CA ALA A 359 -23.24 -9.76 4.28
C ALA A 359 -22.46 -10.65 5.26
N HIS A 360 -23.16 -11.49 6.03
CA HIS A 360 -22.50 -12.44 6.93
C HIS A 360 -21.65 -13.47 6.19
N THR A 361 -22.12 -14.00 5.05
CA THR A 361 -21.30 -14.92 4.24
C THR A 361 -20.05 -14.24 3.68
N THR A 362 -20.16 -13.00 3.20
CA THR A 362 -18.99 -12.26 2.70
C THR A 362 -18.01 -11.92 3.80
N ILE A 363 -18.50 -11.56 5.00
CA ILE A 363 -17.64 -11.32 6.17
C ILE A 363 -16.91 -12.60 6.54
N ALA A 364 -17.62 -13.75 6.60
CA ALA A 364 -17.00 -15.03 6.89
C ALA A 364 -15.91 -15.40 5.87
N THR A 365 -16.15 -15.20 4.57
CA THR A 365 -15.12 -15.46 3.54
C THR A 365 -13.91 -14.52 3.66
N LEU A 366 -14.13 -13.25 4.01
CA LEU A 366 -13.05 -12.30 4.23
C LEU A 366 -12.25 -12.64 5.49
N ASP A 367 -12.90 -13.06 6.57
CA ASP A 367 -12.24 -13.54 7.79
C ASP A 367 -11.40 -14.80 7.54
N GLU A 368 -11.87 -15.72 6.69
CA GLU A 368 -11.09 -16.88 6.25
C GLU A 368 -9.85 -16.46 5.44
N GLN A 369 -9.99 -15.50 4.52
CA GLN A 369 -8.86 -14.94 3.77
C GLN A 369 -7.88 -14.21 4.69
N LEU A 370 -8.36 -13.45 5.67
CA LEU A 370 -7.53 -12.79 6.67
C LEU A 370 -6.73 -13.80 7.49
N LYS A 371 -7.36 -14.86 7.99
CA LYS A 371 -6.67 -15.94 8.71
C LYS A 371 -5.59 -16.61 7.84
N LEU A 372 -5.85 -16.80 6.55
CA LEU A 372 -4.87 -17.34 5.62
C LEU A 372 -3.70 -16.38 5.41
N MET A 373 -3.96 -15.09 5.24
CA MET A 373 -2.93 -14.05 5.12
C MET A 373 -2.08 -13.93 6.39
N GLU A 374 -2.71 -13.92 7.57
CA GLU A 374 -2.02 -13.95 8.87
C GLU A 374 -1.15 -15.20 9.03
N ARG A 375 -1.62 -16.35 8.56
CA ARG A 375 -0.82 -17.59 8.54
C ARG A 375 0.37 -17.48 7.59
N ILE A 376 0.20 -16.92 6.39
CA ILE A 376 1.31 -16.70 5.46
C ILE A 376 2.33 -15.74 6.04
N LEU A 377 1.90 -14.62 6.64
CA LEU A 377 2.78 -13.65 7.27
C LEU A 377 3.53 -14.25 8.45
N SER A 378 2.85 -14.94 9.36
CA SER A 378 3.48 -15.58 10.51
C SER A 378 4.49 -16.68 10.09
N LEU A 379 4.18 -17.47 9.06
CA LEU A 379 5.15 -18.40 8.47
C LEU A 379 6.33 -17.67 7.84
N GLY A 380 6.09 -16.58 7.11
CA GLY A 380 7.14 -15.74 6.53
C GLY A 380 8.07 -15.14 7.60
N GLU A 381 7.51 -14.65 8.70
CA GLU A 381 8.28 -14.15 9.86
C GLU A 381 9.09 -15.26 10.54
N LEU A 382 8.51 -16.46 10.68
CA LEU A 382 9.21 -17.61 11.26
C LEU A 382 10.39 -18.03 10.39
N VAL A 383 10.18 -18.13 9.07
CA VAL A 383 11.24 -18.44 8.10
C VAL A 383 12.33 -17.37 8.12
N ARG A 384 11.97 -16.08 8.25
CA ARG A 384 12.92 -14.97 8.32
C ARG A 384 13.86 -15.01 9.53
N LYS A 385 13.51 -15.73 10.60
CA LYS A 385 14.41 -15.97 11.74
C LYS A 385 15.56 -16.93 11.41
N CYS A 386 15.37 -17.81 10.42
CA CYS A 386 16.36 -18.82 10.01
C CYS A 386 17.28 -18.32 8.88
N GLU A 387 17.04 -17.13 8.36
CA GLU A 387 17.82 -16.54 7.26
C GLU A 387 19.08 -15.86 7.76
N THR A 388 20.12 -15.87 6.92
CA THR A 388 21.38 -15.17 7.21
C THR A 388 21.21 -13.65 7.11
N ASP A 389 22.06 -12.87 7.79
CA ASP A 389 21.95 -11.40 7.79
C ASP A 389 22.06 -10.80 6.37
N SER A 390 22.87 -11.40 5.49
CA SER A 390 22.97 -11.01 4.08
C SER A 390 21.65 -11.19 3.32
N GLU A 391 20.90 -12.25 3.60
CA GLU A 391 19.59 -12.52 2.98
C GLU A 391 18.45 -11.72 3.59
N ARG A 392 18.59 -11.29 4.85
CA ARG A 392 17.62 -10.40 5.51
C ARG A 392 17.73 -8.96 5.03
N ILE A 393 18.96 -8.49 4.78
CA ILE A 393 19.28 -7.14 4.29
C ILE A 393 19.01 -7.05 2.78
N ALA A 394 19.35 -8.08 2.02
CA ALA A 394 19.26 -8.06 0.57
C ALA A 394 18.68 -9.37 0.00
N PRO A 395 17.37 -9.64 0.18
CA PRO A 395 16.76 -10.91 -0.23
C PRO A 395 16.85 -11.23 -1.73
N PHE A 396 17.02 -10.19 -2.56
CA PHE A 396 16.94 -10.30 -4.04
C PHE A 396 18.19 -9.79 -4.78
N VAL A 397 19.21 -9.26 -4.08
CA VAL A 397 20.30 -8.47 -4.71
C VAL A 397 21.41 -9.32 -5.35
N GLY A 398 21.45 -10.63 -5.14
CA GLY A 398 22.42 -11.52 -5.81
C GLY A 398 21.92 -12.17 -7.11
N ILE A 399 20.66 -11.94 -7.50
CA ILE A 399 19.96 -12.75 -8.51
C ILE A 399 19.66 -11.93 -9.79
N ASN A 400 19.95 -10.63 -9.75
CA ASN A 400 19.82 -9.70 -10.86
C ASN A 400 21.15 -9.46 -11.60
N SER A 401 22.14 -10.36 -11.52
CA SER A 401 23.26 -10.30 -12.45
C SER A 401 22.69 -10.58 -13.84
N GLU A 402 22.87 -9.65 -14.78
CA GLU A 402 22.34 -9.68 -16.14
C GLU A 402 22.70 -10.99 -16.89
N GLU A 403 23.76 -11.67 -16.46
CA GLU A 403 24.21 -12.96 -16.99
C GLU A 403 23.24 -14.13 -16.71
N TYR A 404 22.50 -14.14 -15.59
CA TYR A 404 21.56 -15.25 -15.27
C TYR A 404 20.13 -15.02 -15.82
N LYS A 405 19.74 -13.78 -16.12
CA LYS A 405 18.42 -13.46 -16.70
C LYS A 405 18.33 -13.92 -18.16
N ALA A 406 19.37 -13.68 -18.95
CA ALA A 406 19.38 -14.05 -20.38
C ALA A 406 19.22 -15.57 -20.60
N GLU A 407 19.83 -16.39 -19.73
CA GLU A 407 19.83 -17.86 -19.88
C GLU A 407 18.56 -18.51 -19.30
N ALA A 408 17.99 -17.95 -18.23
CA ALA A 408 16.71 -18.38 -17.66
C ALA A 408 15.51 -17.93 -18.53
N ASP A 409 15.54 -16.74 -19.12
CA ASP A 409 14.48 -16.24 -20.00
C ASP A 409 14.49 -16.97 -21.36
N ALA A 410 15.66 -17.37 -21.86
CA ALA A 410 15.79 -18.18 -23.08
C ALA A 410 15.23 -19.60 -22.89
N THR A 411 15.50 -20.23 -21.74
CA THR A 411 14.99 -21.57 -21.42
C THR A 411 13.49 -21.57 -21.11
N SER A 412 13.00 -20.55 -20.39
CA SER A 412 11.57 -20.40 -20.06
C SER A 412 10.70 -20.05 -21.28
N ASN A 413 11.20 -19.20 -22.19
CA ASN A 413 10.52 -18.92 -23.48
C ASN A 413 10.55 -20.12 -24.43
N SER A 414 11.60 -20.93 -24.41
CA SER A 414 11.66 -22.17 -25.19
C SER A 414 10.62 -23.21 -24.73
N ILE A 415 10.29 -23.24 -23.44
CA ILE A 415 9.23 -24.12 -22.90
C ILE A 415 7.84 -23.56 -23.23
N ARG A 416 7.64 -22.24 -23.16
CA ARG A 416 6.36 -21.60 -23.54
C ARG A 416 6.00 -21.79 -25.01
N CYS A 417 6.97 -21.71 -25.92
CA CYS A 417 6.74 -21.91 -27.36
C CYS A 417 6.49 -23.38 -27.72
N ALA A 418 7.06 -24.34 -26.96
CA ALA A 418 6.87 -25.76 -27.23
C ALA A 418 5.47 -26.30 -26.85
N VAL A 419 4.73 -25.59 -26.00
CA VAL A 419 3.38 -25.99 -25.54
C VAL A 419 2.27 -25.33 -26.36
N SER A 420 2.59 -24.35 -27.23
CA SER A 420 1.61 -23.62 -28.04
C SER A 420 1.34 -24.22 -29.43
N ASP A 421 2.09 -25.26 -29.83
CA ASP A 421 1.99 -25.88 -31.17
C ASP A 421 1.04 -27.10 -31.25
N SER A 422 0.26 -27.40 -30.21
CA SER A 422 -0.76 -28.46 -30.27
C SER A 422 -2.12 -27.95 -29.80
N ASP A 423 -2.82 -27.24 -30.67
CA ASP A 423 -4.26 -27.42 -30.96
C ASP A 423 -4.81 -26.18 -31.69
N SER A 424 -4.73 -26.22 -33.01
CA SER A 424 -5.57 -25.38 -33.87
C SER A 424 -6.68 -26.23 -34.46
N VAL A 425 -7.87 -26.16 -33.85
CA VAL A 425 -9.14 -26.58 -34.45
C VAL A 425 -10.07 -25.36 -34.49
N PRO A 426 -10.68 -25.03 -35.65
CA PRO A 426 -11.53 -23.86 -35.80
C PRO A 426 -13.00 -24.20 -35.53
N GLY A 427 -13.72 -23.35 -34.80
CA GLY A 427 -15.18 -23.29 -34.89
C GLY A 427 -15.91 -22.80 -33.63
N GLY A 428 -16.79 -21.81 -33.82
CA GLY A 428 -18.05 -21.73 -33.07
C GLY A 428 -18.24 -20.55 -32.11
N GLU A 429 -18.63 -19.40 -32.67
CA GLU A 429 -19.65 -18.44 -32.23
C GLU A 429 -19.97 -18.22 -30.74
N ASP A 430 -19.87 -16.94 -30.36
CA ASP A 430 -20.76 -16.16 -29.50
C ASP A 430 -21.09 -16.68 -28.10
N ARG A 431 -20.28 -16.24 -27.12
CA ARG A 431 -20.78 -15.94 -25.77
C ARG A 431 -20.15 -14.67 -25.18
N ASN A 432 -20.91 -13.59 -25.35
CA ASN A 432 -21.16 -12.53 -24.38
C ASN A 432 -19.94 -12.10 -23.52
N ASP A 433 -19.17 -11.18 -24.09
CA ASP A 433 -18.04 -10.48 -23.48
C ASP A 433 -18.52 -9.54 -22.35
N SER A 434 -18.90 -10.14 -21.22
CA SER A 434 -18.99 -9.41 -19.95
C SER A 434 -17.57 -9.21 -19.48
N ARG A 435 -17.01 -8.05 -19.85
CA ARG A 435 -15.74 -7.50 -19.37
C ARG A 435 -15.65 -7.69 -17.85
N PHE A 436 -15.04 -8.80 -17.47
CA PHE A 436 -14.59 -9.08 -16.14
C PHE A 436 -13.54 -8.00 -15.86
N TYR A 437 -13.78 -7.16 -14.86
CA TYR A 437 -12.76 -6.22 -14.40
C TYR A 437 -11.55 -7.03 -13.97
N GLU A 438 -10.56 -7.06 -14.84
CA GLU A 438 -9.24 -7.60 -14.61
C GLU A 438 -8.71 -6.94 -13.33
N TYR A 439 -8.66 -7.71 -12.25
CA TYR A 439 -8.07 -7.28 -10.99
C TYR A 439 -6.63 -6.90 -11.30
N GLN A 440 -6.37 -5.59 -11.30
CA GLN A 440 -5.08 -4.99 -11.55
C GLN A 440 -4.01 -5.72 -10.71
N ALA A 441 -3.05 -6.35 -11.39
CA ALA A 441 -1.93 -7.01 -10.74
C ALA A 441 -1.25 -6.03 -9.77
N LEU A 442 -1.30 -6.33 -8.47
CA LEU A 442 -0.77 -5.48 -7.40
C LEU A 442 0.77 -5.39 -7.43
N VAL A 443 1.42 -6.21 -8.26
CA VAL A 443 2.86 -6.27 -8.40
C VAL A 443 3.24 -5.90 -9.83
N THR A 444 3.94 -4.79 -9.97
CA THR A 444 4.60 -4.37 -11.22
C THR A 444 6.03 -4.89 -11.24
N HIS A 445 6.47 -5.40 -12.39
CA HIS A 445 7.90 -5.61 -12.63
C HIS A 445 8.67 -4.29 -12.46
N PRO A 446 10.00 -4.31 -12.26
CA PRO A 446 10.83 -3.09 -12.27
C PRO A 446 10.61 -2.23 -13.53
N ASP A 447 10.17 -2.84 -14.63
CA ASP A 447 9.83 -2.19 -15.91
C ASP A 447 8.41 -1.61 -15.98
N GLY A 448 7.66 -1.59 -14.87
CA GLY A 448 6.32 -1.00 -14.78
C GLY A 448 5.18 -1.83 -15.43
N LYS A 449 5.47 -3.00 -15.99
CA LYS A 449 4.48 -3.92 -16.56
C LYS A 449 3.81 -4.78 -15.49
N ALA A 450 2.53 -5.08 -15.66
CA ALA A 450 1.78 -6.00 -14.81
C ALA A 450 2.45 -7.38 -14.83
N VAL A 451 2.76 -7.93 -13.65
CA VAL A 451 3.31 -9.28 -13.52
C VAL A 451 2.18 -10.28 -13.82
N THR A 452 2.40 -11.17 -14.78
CA THR A 452 1.46 -12.24 -15.11
C THR A 452 1.32 -13.22 -13.96
N GLU A 453 0.16 -13.86 -13.80
CA GLU A 453 -0.12 -14.82 -12.71
C GLU A 453 0.96 -15.90 -12.52
N TRP A 454 1.58 -16.34 -13.62
CA TRP A 454 2.65 -17.34 -13.64
C TRP A 454 3.99 -16.86 -13.05
N ASN A 455 4.22 -15.54 -13.00
CA ASN A 455 5.50 -14.93 -12.62
C ASN A 455 5.45 -14.32 -11.21
N TYR A 456 4.32 -14.40 -10.48
CA TYR A 456 4.17 -13.77 -9.16
C TYR A 456 5.17 -14.29 -8.11
N LEU A 457 5.59 -15.54 -8.24
CA LEU A 457 6.43 -16.23 -7.26
C LEU A 457 7.88 -16.41 -7.74
N ASP A 458 8.29 -15.81 -8.86
CA ASP A 458 9.64 -16.01 -9.42
C ASP A 458 10.74 -15.63 -8.44
N ASN A 459 10.57 -14.51 -7.74
CA ASN A 459 11.52 -14.06 -6.72
C ASN A 459 11.53 -14.97 -5.49
N PHE A 460 10.39 -15.57 -5.14
CA PHE A 460 10.30 -16.57 -4.08
C PHE A 460 11.07 -17.85 -4.46
N TRP A 461 10.85 -18.36 -5.68
CA TRP A 461 11.54 -19.55 -6.17
C TRP A 461 13.04 -19.36 -6.33
N LYS A 462 13.47 -18.19 -6.82
CA LYS A 462 14.88 -17.80 -6.88
C LYS A 462 15.55 -17.85 -5.50
N ARG A 463 14.88 -17.32 -4.49
CA ARG A 463 15.34 -17.36 -3.10
C ARG A 463 15.36 -18.78 -2.54
N PHE A 464 14.32 -19.55 -2.78
CA PHE A 464 14.23 -20.96 -2.36
C PHE A 464 15.38 -21.79 -2.96
N ASN A 465 15.63 -21.65 -4.27
CA ASN A 465 16.68 -22.37 -4.97
C ASN A 465 18.07 -22.02 -4.43
N LYS A 466 18.32 -20.76 -4.06
CA LYS A 466 19.57 -20.35 -3.41
C LYS A 466 19.78 -21.10 -2.09
N VAL A 467 18.77 -21.15 -1.22
CA VAL A 467 18.85 -21.89 0.05
C VAL A 467 19.09 -23.38 -0.18
N VAL A 468 18.45 -23.96 -1.20
CA VAL A 468 18.69 -25.37 -1.58
C VAL A 468 20.14 -25.60 -2.02
N LEU A 469 20.72 -24.69 -2.80
CA LEU A 469 22.11 -24.76 -3.22
C LEU A 469 23.06 -24.66 -2.01
N ASP A 470 22.80 -23.71 -1.10
CA ASP A 470 23.59 -23.53 0.11
C ASP A 470 23.51 -24.78 1.01
N GLU A 471 22.32 -25.39 1.15
CA GLU A 471 22.14 -26.66 1.88
C GLU A 471 22.98 -27.79 1.25
N LEU A 472 23.02 -27.90 -0.08
CA LEU A 472 23.82 -28.90 -0.78
C LEU A 472 25.32 -28.67 -0.60
N VAL A 473 25.78 -27.41 -0.61
CA VAL A 473 27.17 -27.06 -0.34
C VAL A 473 27.55 -27.43 1.09
N LEU A 474 26.69 -27.12 2.07
CA LEU A 474 26.90 -27.47 3.47
C LEU A 474 26.94 -28.99 3.68
N LYS A 475 26.05 -29.75 3.03
CA LYS A 475 26.08 -31.23 3.07
C LYS A 475 27.40 -31.79 2.55
N ARG A 476 27.87 -31.32 1.39
CA ARG A 476 29.17 -31.75 0.83
C ARG A 476 30.36 -31.36 1.72
N ALA A 477 30.33 -30.17 2.30
CA ALA A 477 31.36 -29.74 3.24
C ALA A 477 31.37 -30.61 4.51
N LYS A 478 30.19 -30.94 5.04
CA LYS A 478 30.04 -31.86 6.18
C LYS A 478 30.57 -33.25 5.84
N GLU A 479 30.20 -33.82 4.70
CA GLU A 479 30.71 -35.12 4.24
C GLU A 479 32.23 -35.12 4.14
N ARG A 480 32.82 -34.06 3.58
CA ARG A 480 34.28 -33.89 3.52
C ARG A 480 34.92 -33.85 4.91
N LEU A 481 34.37 -33.03 5.82
CA LEU A 481 34.86 -32.94 7.19
C LEU A 481 34.69 -34.26 7.96
N GLU A 482 33.63 -35.02 7.72
CA GLU A 482 33.44 -36.36 8.29
C GLU A 482 34.49 -37.35 7.77
N ILE A 483 34.87 -37.26 6.48
CA ILE A 483 35.96 -38.06 5.91
C ILE A 483 37.30 -37.65 6.53
N GLU A 484 37.63 -36.37 6.55
CA GLU A 484 38.86 -35.86 7.16
C GLU A 484 38.94 -36.22 8.65
N ASN A 485 37.83 -36.13 9.39
CA ASN A 485 37.80 -36.50 10.81
C ASN A 485 37.98 -38.02 10.98
N LYS A 486 37.41 -38.86 10.11
CA LYS A 486 37.69 -40.31 10.09
C LYS A 486 39.16 -40.58 9.77
N GLU A 487 39.75 -39.86 8.82
CA GLU A 487 41.17 -39.97 8.48
C GLU A 487 42.06 -39.56 9.67
N ILE A 488 41.72 -38.48 10.37
CA ILE A 488 42.41 -38.04 11.58
C ILE A 488 42.24 -39.06 12.70
N GLU A 489 41.04 -39.63 12.91
CA GLU A 489 40.82 -40.70 13.87
C GLU A 489 41.65 -41.96 13.53
N ILE A 490 41.78 -42.30 12.26
CA ILE A 490 42.64 -43.40 11.80
C ILE A 490 44.12 -43.07 12.05
N CYS A 491 44.56 -41.84 11.74
CA CYS A 491 45.93 -41.39 12.00
C CYS A 491 46.25 -41.38 13.51
N LEU A 492 45.32 -40.89 14.34
CA LEU A 492 45.43 -40.92 15.79
C LEU A 492 45.48 -42.35 16.31
N LYS A 493 44.61 -43.25 15.83
CA LYS A 493 44.68 -44.69 16.14
C LYS A 493 46.03 -45.27 15.77
N HIS A 494 46.57 -44.94 14.60
CA HIS A 494 47.91 -45.39 14.18
C HIS A 494 49.03 -44.85 15.08
N ILE A 495 48.95 -43.59 15.52
CA ILE A 495 49.92 -42.99 16.46
C ILE A 495 49.79 -43.62 17.85
N THR A 496 48.56 -43.85 18.35
CA THR A 496 48.34 -44.51 19.65
C THR A 496 48.80 -45.96 19.61
N ASP A 497 48.53 -46.68 18.53
CA ASP A 497 48.99 -48.05 18.33
C ASP A 497 50.54 -48.12 18.19
N GLY A 498 51.15 -47.09 17.60
CA GLY A 498 52.61 -46.96 17.53
C GLY A 498 53.31 -46.55 18.83
N THR A 499 52.57 -45.96 19.80
CA THR A 499 53.14 -45.44 21.05
C THR A 499 52.72 -46.22 22.30
N LEU A 500 51.57 -46.90 22.27
CA LEU A 500 51.08 -47.78 23.33
C LEU A 500 51.16 -49.23 22.85
N VAL A 501 51.74 -50.10 23.67
CA VAL A 501 51.79 -51.54 23.37
C VAL A 501 50.44 -52.17 23.71
N ASN A 502 49.54 -52.29 22.73
CA ASN A 502 48.23 -52.93 22.87
C ASN A 502 48.18 -54.30 22.17
N SER A 503 47.29 -55.21 22.59
CA SER A 503 47.20 -56.59 22.06
C SER A 503 46.93 -56.62 20.55
N ASP A 504 46.17 -55.66 20.03
CA ASP A 504 45.83 -55.56 18.62
C ASP A 504 47.02 -55.14 17.73
N VAL A 505 47.99 -54.42 18.30
CA VAL A 505 49.22 -53.99 17.62
C VAL A 505 50.20 -55.15 17.46
N MET A 506 50.23 -56.06 18.42
CA MET A 506 51.09 -57.25 18.40
C MET A 506 50.59 -58.32 17.41
N ASN A 507 49.31 -58.31 17.07
CA ASN A 507 48.68 -59.26 16.14
C ASN A 507 48.72 -58.79 14.67
N LYS A 508 49.09 -57.53 14.41
CA LYS A 508 49.26 -56.95 13.06
C LYS A 508 50.74 -56.72 12.75
N VAL A 509 51.08 -56.53 11.48
CA VAL A 509 52.47 -56.23 11.06
C VAL A 509 52.90 -54.91 11.69
N ASN A 510 53.86 -54.97 12.60
CA ASN A 510 54.27 -53.85 13.45
C ASN A 510 55.81 -53.70 13.46
N SER A 511 56.30 -52.50 13.78
CA SER A 511 57.75 -52.22 13.87
C SER A 511 58.39 -52.72 15.18
N LEU A 512 57.57 -53.17 16.14
CA LEU A 512 58.01 -53.60 17.47
C LEU A 512 58.48 -55.07 17.49
N LEU A 513 58.01 -55.92 16.57
CA LEU A 513 58.39 -57.34 16.52
C LEU A 513 58.56 -57.81 15.06
N ILE A 514 59.79 -57.74 14.56
CA ILE A 514 60.13 -58.03 13.17
C ILE A 514 60.41 -59.53 13.02
N ILE A 515 59.48 -60.27 12.41
CA ILE A 515 59.67 -61.68 12.05
C ILE A 515 59.92 -61.76 10.54
N LYS A 516 61.12 -62.21 10.14
CA LYS A 516 61.56 -62.39 8.73
C LYS A 516 61.62 -61.11 7.86
N GLY A 517 62.31 -60.08 8.34
CA GLY A 517 63.01 -59.10 7.48
C GLY A 517 62.19 -58.18 6.55
N ASN A 518 60.86 -58.13 6.63
CA ASN A 518 60.05 -57.29 5.75
C ASN A 518 59.62 -55.99 6.44
N LEU A 519 60.42 -54.94 6.26
CA LEU A 519 60.09 -53.56 6.65
C LEU A 519 59.53 -52.82 5.42
N ASN A 520 58.22 -52.90 5.18
CA ASN A 520 57.53 -52.00 4.24
C ASN A 520 56.96 -50.82 5.02
N LEU A 521 57.83 -49.87 5.38
CA LEU A 521 57.39 -48.54 5.80
C LEU A 521 56.82 -47.82 4.57
N PHE A 522 55.53 -47.50 4.62
CA PHE A 522 54.82 -46.59 3.71
C PHE A 522 55.03 -46.87 2.21
N ARG A 523 54.28 -47.84 1.68
CA ARG A 523 53.88 -47.80 0.27
C ARG A 523 52.37 -47.99 0.23
N SER A 524 51.66 -46.94 -0.17
CA SER A 524 50.26 -47.05 -0.55
C SER A 524 50.15 -48.11 -1.64
N ASP A 525 49.22 -49.05 -1.48
CA ASP A 525 48.91 -50.07 -2.47
C ASP A 525 48.25 -49.42 -3.70
N ALA A 526 49.06 -48.74 -4.49
CA ALA A 526 48.78 -48.52 -5.90
C ALA A 526 49.53 -49.60 -6.67
N THR A 527 48.78 -50.63 -7.10
CA THR A 527 48.77 -51.25 -8.44
C THR A 527 48.52 -52.76 -8.37
N SER A 528 47.31 -53.21 -8.70
CA SER A 528 47.11 -54.26 -9.70
C SER A 528 45.67 -54.19 -10.26
N GLY A 529 45.54 -53.98 -11.58
CA GLY A 529 44.26 -53.89 -12.29
C GLY A 529 44.25 -52.75 -13.30
N GLY A 530 44.83 -52.97 -14.48
CA GLY A 530 45.33 -51.92 -15.36
C GLY A 530 44.35 -51.25 -16.32
N ARG A 531 44.79 -50.11 -16.89
CA ARG A 531 44.72 -49.79 -18.33
C ARG A 531 45.61 -48.59 -18.66
N SER A 532 46.50 -48.78 -19.63
CA SER A 532 47.10 -47.81 -20.57
C SER A 532 47.19 -46.33 -20.16
N VAL A 533 48.42 -45.86 -19.91
CA VAL A 533 48.78 -44.44 -19.86
C VAL A 533 48.61 -43.81 -21.25
N HIS A 534 47.60 -42.95 -21.41
CA HIS A 534 47.55 -41.99 -22.51
C HIS A 534 48.12 -40.65 -22.01
N LYS A 535 49.05 -40.06 -22.77
CA LYS A 535 49.64 -38.74 -22.52
C LYS A 535 48.55 -37.67 -22.37
N PRO A 536 48.71 -36.64 -21.52
CA PRO A 536 47.79 -35.52 -21.47
C PRO A 536 48.00 -34.66 -22.72
N VAL A 537 47.05 -34.74 -23.64
CA VAL A 537 46.84 -33.71 -24.66
C VAL A 537 45.87 -32.72 -24.05
N VAL A 538 46.26 -31.45 -24.02
CA VAL A 538 45.34 -30.34 -23.73
C VAL A 538 44.43 -30.21 -24.93
N ASP A 539 43.17 -30.63 -24.78
CA ASP A 539 42.13 -30.40 -25.77
C ASP A 539 41.33 -29.16 -25.36
N GLY A 540 41.59 -28.07 -26.07
CA GLY A 540 40.78 -26.87 -26.02
C GLY A 540 39.57 -27.07 -26.93
N ASN A 541 38.48 -27.59 -26.36
CA ASN A 541 37.10 -27.36 -26.79
C ASN A 541 36.16 -28.24 -25.96
N HIS A 542 35.57 -27.69 -24.91
CA HIS A 542 34.30 -28.21 -24.39
C HIS A 542 33.18 -27.31 -24.92
N MET A 543 32.68 -27.66 -26.11
CA MET A 543 31.35 -27.25 -26.54
C MET A 543 30.32 -28.09 -25.79
N VAL A 544 29.36 -27.39 -25.19
CA VAL A 544 28.17 -27.92 -24.54
C VAL A 544 27.36 -28.72 -25.57
N ASN A 545 27.24 -30.04 -25.37
CA ASN A 545 26.26 -30.84 -26.08
C ASN A 545 24.90 -30.68 -25.40
N ALA A 546 24.04 -29.88 -26.04
CA ALA A 546 22.61 -29.87 -25.78
C ALA A 546 22.01 -31.25 -26.11
N ASN A 547 21.37 -31.88 -25.12
CA ASN A 547 20.52 -33.04 -25.33
C ASN A 547 19.27 -32.61 -26.14
N ARG A 548 19.30 -32.84 -27.46
CA ARG A 548 18.08 -33.00 -28.27
C ARG A 548 17.57 -34.42 -28.06
N TYR A 549 16.45 -34.55 -27.36
CA TYR A 549 15.64 -35.77 -27.42
C TYR A 549 15.04 -35.89 -28.83
N ILE A 550 15.43 -36.95 -29.52
CA ILE A 550 14.78 -37.40 -30.76
C ILE A 550 13.58 -38.24 -30.33
N SER A 551 12.38 -37.76 -30.68
CA SER A 551 11.16 -38.54 -30.73
C SER A 551 11.33 -39.70 -31.71
N GLN A 552 11.14 -40.93 -31.23
CA GLN A 552 10.82 -42.08 -32.07
C GLN A 552 9.48 -42.65 -31.60
N GLY A 553 8.52 -42.68 -32.52
CA GLY A 553 7.40 -43.64 -32.57
C GLY A 553 6.36 -43.53 -31.47
#